data_AF-A0A158GK72-F1
#
_entry.id   AF-A0A158GK72-F1
#
_cell.length_a   1.000
_cell.length_b   1.000
_cell.length_c   1.000
_cell.angle_alpha   90.00
_cell.angle_beta   90.00
_cell.angle_gamma   90.00
#
_symmetry.space_group_name_H-M   'P 1'
#
loop_
_entity.id
_entity.type
_entity.pdbx_description
1 polymer ?
#
loop_
_entity_poly.entity_id
_entity_poly.type
_entity_poly.pdbx_seq_one_letter_code
_entity_poly.pdbx_strand_id
1 'polypeptide(L)'
;MPLRSASNGFFFALWVAVCSAAPEFLWQGLFSLFGHFSLTDAAAALFIGAILAFFVEPVLERLRSLGDASAHASKSPAFAACEALTFAVVAVCVHEAITVYVAASHANEQASENLAKAVATALQWAITPFFITIAWMAARAPSWIAWPVAALAVIAGLVAGIVFDWQTRVLVTSAIPSICVLIAGCVIVREQWNASTFRRCARATGVIALAWLLLTGALQLVLWLAHVQAFRIYERSEFWSDLRFYIGWVTGLLVAPSFVPDTLLARR
;
A
#
# COMPACT_ATOMS: atom_id res chain seq x y z
N MET A 1 -8.60 22.93 8.26
CA MET A 1 -8.94 21.66 8.96
C MET A 1 -8.43 21.76 10.39
N PRO A 2 -9.18 21.36 11.42
CA PRO A 2 -8.65 21.28 12.78
C PRO A 2 -7.46 20.30 12.81
N LEU A 3 -6.40 20.59 13.59
CA LEU A 3 -5.15 19.81 13.64
C LEU A 3 -5.38 18.29 13.76
N ARG A 4 -6.37 17.90 14.57
CA ARG A 4 -6.77 16.50 14.80
C ARG A 4 -7.28 15.79 13.54
N SER A 5 -7.97 16.50 12.65
CA SER A 5 -8.47 15.95 11.38
C SER A 5 -7.33 15.77 10.37
N ALA A 6 -6.37 16.70 10.36
CA ALA A 6 -5.17 16.59 9.52
C ALA A 6 -4.29 15.41 9.95
N SER A 7 -4.05 15.27 11.27
CA SER A 7 -3.30 14.15 11.85
C SER A 7 -3.96 12.80 11.56
N ASN A 8 -5.28 12.67 11.81
CA ASN A 8 -6.02 11.45 11.48
C ASN A 8 -5.93 11.09 9.99
N GLY A 9 -5.90 12.10 9.11
CA GLY A 9 -5.81 11.90 7.67
C GLY A 9 -4.44 11.37 7.26
N PHE A 10 -3.36 11.98 7.76
CA PHE A 10 -1.99 11.51 7.56
C PHE A 10 -1.84 10.03 7.95
N PHE A 11 -2.36 9.69 9.13
CA PHE A 11 -2.34 8.35 9.69
C PHE A 11 -3.17 7.34 8.90
N PHE A 12 -4.32 7.77 8.36
CA PHE A 12 -5.12 6.96 7.44
C PHE A 12 -4.35 6.71 6.12
N ALA A 13 -3.72 7.73 5.55
CA ALA A 13 -2.91 7.57 4.35
C ALA A 13 -1.72 6.63 4.57
N LEU A 14 -1.09 6.71 5.74
CA LEU A 14 -0.01 5.81 6.13
C LEU A 14 -0.46 4.36 6.24
N TRP A 15 -1.63 4.12 6.85
CA TRP A 15 -2.24 2.78 6.92
C TRP A 15 -2.41 2.17 5.52
N VAL A 16 -3.01 2.92 4.59
CA VAL A 16 -3.23 2.47 3.21
C VAL A 16 -1.91 2.16 2.51
N ALA A 17 -0.90 3.01 2.73
CA ALA A 17 0.43 2.84 2.18
C ALA A 17 1.14 1.57 2.69
N VAL A 18 1.11 1.32 3.99
CA VAL A 18 1.69 0.10 4.58
C VAL A 18 0.98 -1.15 4.05
N CYS A 19 -0.35 -1.12 3.97
CA CYS A 19 -1.12 -2.24 3.42
C CYS A 19 -0.79 -2.54 1.96
N SER A 20 -0.46 -1.52 1.16
CA SER A 20 -0.07 -1.70 -0.25
C SER A 20 1.30 -2.36 -0.41
N ALA A 21 2.23 -2.08 0.51
CA ALA A 21 3.59 -2.65 0.46
C ALA A 21 3.65 -4.06 1.09
N ALA A 22 2.80 -4.35 2.07
CA ALA A 22 2.86 -5.59 2.85
C ALA A 22 2.83 -6.90 2.02
N PRO A 23 1.99 -7.05 0.96
CA PRO A 23 1.98 -8.27 0.15
C PRO A 23 3.31 -8.56 -0.57
N GLU A 24 4.05 -7.51 -0.95
CA GLU A 24 5.38 -7.67 -1.56
C GLU A 24 6.37 -8.25 -0.54
N PHE A 25 6.39 -7.71 0.67
CA PHE A 25 7.23 -8.21 1.76
C PHE A 25 6.90 -9.64 2.17
N LEU A 26 5.61 -9.97 2.29
CA LEU A 26 5.16 -11.32 2.62
C LEU A 26 5.63 -12.33 1.58
N TRP A 27 5.57 -11.96 0.30
CA TRP A 27 6.01 -12.84 -0.78
C TRP A 27 7.53 -12.97 -0.86
N GLN A 28 8.28 -11.87 -0.71
CA GLN A 28 9.75 -11.92 -0.71
C GLN A 28 10.27 -12.79 0.45
N GLY A 29 9.68 -12.65 1.63
CA GLY A 29 10.00 -13.51 2.77
C GLY A 29 9.56 -14.97 2.58
N LEU A 30 8.45 -15.21 1.86
CA LEU A 30 8.01 -16.58 1.56
C LEU A 30 8.95 -17.24 0.54
N PHE A 31 9.39 -16.50 -0.46
CA PHE A 31 10.28 -17.02 -1.50
C PHE A 31 11.68 -17.32 -0.97
N SER A 32 12.19 -16.57 0.02
CA SER A 32 13.46 -16.90 0.67
C SER A 32 13.41 -18.27 1.36
N LEU A 33 12.26 -18.67 1.94
CA LEU A 33 12.08 -19.97 2.58
C LEU A 33 12.19 -21.18 1.64
N PHE A 34 11.95 -21.01 0.33
CA PHE A 34 11.98 -22.11 -0.64
C PHE A 34 13.40 -22.43 -1.16
N GLY A 35 14.43 -21.69 -0.73
CA GLY A 35 15.76 -21.66 -1.34
C GLY A 35 16.90 -22.41 -0.65
N HIS A 36 16.62 -23.32 0.31
CA HIS A 36 17.51 -24.00 1.30
C HIS A 36 17.41 -23.36 2.68
N PHE A 37 16.86 -24.09 3.66
CA PHE A 37 16.60 -23.65 5.03
C PHE A 37 17.89 -23.12 5.71
N SER A 38 18.00 -21.80 5.73
CA SER A 38 19.05 -21.02 6.37
C SER A 38 18.51 -20.32 7.64
N LEU A 39 19.39 -19.91 8.56
CA LEU A 39 19.03 -19.05 9.69
C LEU A 39 18.42 -17.70 9.24
N THR A 40 18.76 -17.22 8.03
CA THR A 40 18.10 -16.08 7.38
C THR A 40 16.63 -16.37 7.03
N ASP A 41 16.30 -17.62 6.77
CA ASP A 41 14.92 -18.01 6.48
C ASP A 41 14.10 -18.12 7.76
N ALA A 42 14.71 -18.53 8.87
CA ALA A 42 14.08 -18.43 10.19
C ALA A 42 13.76 -16.97 10.55
N ALA A 43 14.64 -16.03 10.18
CA ALA A 43 14.42 -14.59 10.34
C ALA A 43 13.30 -14.05 9.47
N ALA A 44 13.28 -14.43 8.19
CA ALA A 44 12.21 -14.10 7.26
C ALA A 44 10.87 -14.69 7.73
N ALA A 45 10.84 -15.94 8.18
CA ALA A 45 9.64 -16.59 8.73
C ALA A 45 9.16 -15.95 10.03
N LEU A 46 10.06 -15.46 10.90
CA LEU A 46 9.70 -14.78 12.15
C LEU A 46 9.27 -13.32 11.90
N PHE A 47 9.84 -12.65 10.89
CA PHE A 47 9.38 -11.35 10.40
C PHE A 47 8.03 -11.45 9.69
N ILE A 48 7.83 -12.47 8.84
CA ILE A 48 6.53 -12.84 8.27
C ILE A 48 5.54 -13.21 9.37
N GLY A 49 5.98 -13.98 10.38
CA GLY A 49 5.17 -14.37 11.53
C GLY A 49 4.79 -13.19 12.41
N ALA A 50 5.68 -12.19 12.57
CA ALA A 50 5.39 -10.93 13.24
C ALA A 50 4.44 -10.08 12.41
N ILE A 51 4.72 -9.86 11.11
CA ILE A 51 3.79 -9.16 10.21
C ILE A 51 2.44 -9.85 10.24
N LEU A 52 2.36 -11.17 10.07
CA LEU A 52 1.09 -11.91 10.14
C LEU A 52 0.44 -11.76 11.52
N ALA A 53 1.11 -12.06 12.63
CA ALA A 53 0.52 -11.94 13.96
C ALA A 53 0.02 -10.52 14.28
N PHE A 54 0.72 -9.48 13.83
CA PHE A 54 0.39 -8.09 14.13
C PHE A 54 -0.52 -7.41 13.08
N PHE A 55 -0.57 -7.89 11.84
CA PHE A 55 -1.50 -7.39 10.81
C PHE A 55 -2.81 -8.19 10.80
N VAL A 56 -2.73 -9.51 10.99
CA VAL A 56 -3.88 -10.42 10.92
C VAL A 56 -4.84 -10.16 12.07
N GLU A 57 -4.39 -9.88 13.29
CA GLU A 57 -5.30 -9.60 14.42
C GLU A 57 -6.18 -8.35 14.17
N PRO A 58 -5.63 -7.15 13.90
CA PRO A 58 -6.43 -5.96 13.60
C PRO A 58 -7.21 -6.09 12.27
N VAL A 59 -6.67 -6.78 11.26
CA VAL A 59 -7.39 -7.03 9.99
C VAL A 59 -8.54 -8.01 10.19
N LEU A 60 -8.36 -9.09 10.95
CA LEU A 60 -9.41 -10.07 11.28
C LEU A 60 -10.45 -9.46 12.19
N GLU A 61 -10.06 -8.66 13.18
CA GLU A 61 -10.99 -7.96 14.06
C GLU A 61 -11.87 -7.00 13.23
N ARG A 62 -11.29 -6.35 12.22
CA ARG A 62 -12.04 -5.50 11.27
C ARG A 62 -12.88 -6.29 10.27
N LEU A 63 -12.38 -7.39 9.71
CA LEU A 63 -13.17 -8.28 8.86
C LEU A 63 -14.35 -8.89 9.63
N ARG A 64 -14.16 -9.24 10.90
CA ARG A 64 -15.22 -9.65 11.83
C ARG A 64 -16.21 -8.51 12.06
N SER A 65 -15.75 -7.27 12.24
CA SER A 65 -16.65 -6.09 12.35
C SER A 65 -17.38 -5.72 11.04
N LEU A 66 -16.87 -6.17 9.89
CA LEU A 66 -17.52 -6.00 8.58
C LEU A 66 -18.59 -7.08 8.33
N GLY A 67 -18.47 -8.25 8.96
CA GLY A 67 -19.39 -9.38 8.87
C GLY A 67 -20.47 -9.40 9.96
N ASP A 68 -20.12 -9.00 11.18
CA ASP A 68 -21.04 -8.90 12.31
C ASP A 68 -21.16 -7.45 12.77
N ALA A 69 -22.41 -6.98 12.95
CA ALA A 69 -22.75 -5.69 13.54
C ALA A 69 -22.44 -5.67 15.06
N SER A 70 -21.20 -5.97 15.43
CA SER A 70 -20.74 -6.01 16.82
C SER A 70 -20.37 -4.60 17.29
N ALA A 71 -21.01 -4.21 18.40
CA ALA A 71 -20.96 -2.92 19.07
C ALA A 71 -19.63 -2.63 19.81
N HIS A 72 -18.49 -2.76 19.13
CA HIS A 72 -17.21 -2.34 19.70
C HIS A 72 -16.88 -0.90 19.30
N ALA A 73 -16.58 -0.07 20.31
CA ALA A 73 -16.30 1.35 20.17
C ALA A 73 -15.23 1.60 19.09
N SER A 74 -15.59 2.40 18.08
CA SER A 74 -14.72 2.71 16.94
C SER A 74 -13.40 3.34 17.43
N LYS A 75 -12.31 2.55 17.48
CA LYS A 75 -10.95 3.07 17.74
C LYS A 75 -10.64 4.18 16.73
N SER A 76 -10.14 5.32 17.22
CA SER A 76 -9.86 6.48 16.37
C SER A 76 -8.79 6.17 15.32
N PRO A 77 -8.84 6.77 14.11
CA PRO A 77 -7.83 6.57 13.06
C PRO A 77 -6.40 6.83 13.51
N ALA A 78 -6.17 7.84 14.37
CA ALA A 78 -4.85 8.08 14.95
C ALA A 78 -4.39 6.93 15.86
N PHE A 79 -5.28 6.31 16.63
CA PHE A 79 -4.93 5.17 17.46
C PHE A 79 -4.56 3.95 16.60
N ALA A 80 -5.36 3.64 15.58
CA ALA A 80 -5.12 2.52 14.68
C ALA A 80 -3.84 2.69 13.85
N ALA A 81 -3.53 3.91 13.43
CA ALA A 81 -2.30 4.18 12.69
C ALA A 81 -1.08 4.35 13.59
N CYS A 82 -1.25 4.80 14.83
CA CYS A 82 -0.19 4.76 15.84
C CYS A 82 0.11 3.30 16.21
N GLU A 83 -0.92 2.44 16.34
CA GLU A 83 -0.77 0.98 16.39
C GLU A 83 0.03 0.50 15.19
N ALA A 84 -0.41 0.78 13.96
CA ALA A 84 0.27 0.32 12.75
C ALA A 84 1.71 0.85 12.63
N LEU A 85 1.98 2.09 13.07
CA LEU A 85 3.32 2.68 13.08
C LEU A 85 4.19 2.02 14.15
N THR A 86 3.68 1.85 15.37
CA THR A 86 4.37 1.11 16.44
C THR A 86 4.64 -0.32 16.01
N PHE A 87 3.70 -0.97 15.32
CA PHE A 87 3.88 -2.31 14.77
C PHE A 87 4.89 -2.35 13.63
N ALA A 88 4.92 -1.34 12.75
CA ALA A 88 5.94 -1.23 11.70
C ALA A 88 7.34 -1.01 12.31
N VAL A 89 7.46 -0.16 13.33
CA VAL A 89 8.70 0.05 14.07
C VAL A 89 9.14 -1.23 14.78
N VAL A 90 8.22 -1.92 15.47
CA VAL A 90 8.50 -3.19 16.13
C VAL A 90 8.91 -4.26 15.10
N ALA A 91 8.23 -4.35 13.95
CA ALA A 91 8.59 -5.28 12.89
C ALA A 91 10.01 -4.98 12.36
N VAL A 92 10.35 -3.71 12.12
CA VAL A 92 11.71 -3.30 11.70
C VAL A 92 12.75 -3.59 12.80
N CYS A 93 12.45 -3.30 14.07
CA CYS A 93 13.35 -3.61 15.18
C CYS A 93 13.55 -5.12 15.38
N VAL A 94 12.51 -5.93 15.18
CA VAL A 94 12.58 -7.39 15.22
C VAL A 94 13.35 -7.92 14.01
N HIS A 95 13.11 -7.37 12.82
CA HIS A 95 13.91 -7.66 11.63
C HIS A 95 15.40 -7.41 11.89
N GLU A 96 15.74 -6.24 12.44
CA GLU A 96 17.12 -5.88 12.80
C GLU A 96 17.71 -6.79 13.88
N ALA A 97 16.97 -7.06 14.95
CA ALA A 97 17.43 -7.93 16.03
C ALA A 97 17.73 -9.34 15.52
N ILE A 98 16.91 -9.86 14.60
CA ILE A 98 17.17 -11.17 14.01
C ILE A 98 18.30 -11.11 12.98
N THR A 99 18.38 -10.07 12.15
CA THR A 99 19.50 -9.88 11.22
C THR A 99 20.83 -9.83 11.98
N VAL A 100 20.91 -9.11 13.11
CA VAL A 100 22.10 -9.06 13.97
C VAL A 100 22.37 -10.40 14.66
N TYR A 101 21.34 -11.10 15.13
CA TYR A 101 21.48 -12.43 15.76
C TYR A 101 21.96 -13.50 14.77
N VAL A 102 21.47 -13.46 13.52
CA VAL A 102 21.86 -14.38 12.43
C VAL A 102 23.22 -14.00 11.84
N ALA A 103 23.50 -12.70 11.72
CA ALA A 103 24.78 -12.16 11.25
C ALA A 103 25.87 -12.15 12.33
N ALA A 104 25.67 -12.76 13.51
CA ALA A 104 26.73 -12.95 14.50
C ALA A 104 27.96 -13.73 13.97
N SER A 105 27.93 -14.20 12.71
CA SER A 105 29.06 -14.77 11.96
C SER A 105 29.58 -13.92 10.78
N HIS A 106 28.90 -12.85 10.33
CA HIS A 106 29.30 -11.99 9.19
C HIS A 106 29.14 -10.49 9.51
N ALA A 107 30.16 -9.70 9.17
CA ALA A 107 30.37 -8.31 9.60
C ALA A 107 29.14 -7.39 9.55
N ASN A 108 29.04 -6.50 10.56
CA ASN A 108 27.97 -5.54 10.85
C ASN A 108 27.55 -4.63 9.66
N GLU A 109 28.37 -4.51 8.62
CA GLU A 109 28.10 -3.72 7.41
C GLU A 109 27.06 -4.37 6.47
N GLN A 110 26.99 -5.70 6.41
CA GLN A 110 26.02 -6.38 5.54
C GLN A 110 24.58 -6.26 6.07
N ALA A 111 24.42 -6.16 7.38
CA ALA A 111 23.13 -6.02 8.05
C ALA A 111 22.48 -4.66 7.72
N SER A 112 23.26 -3.56 7.82
CA SER A 112 22.76 -2.21 7.55
C SER A 112 22.38 -2.01 6.08
N GLU A 113 23.10 -2.62 5.14
CA GLU A 113 22.73 -2.59 3.72
C GLU A 113 21.43 -3.34 3.42
N ASN A 114 21.22 -4.49 4.06
CA ASN A 114 19.99 -5.28 3.88
C ASN A 114 18.76 -4.52 4.43
N LEU A 115 18.91 -3.87 5.59
CA LEU A 115 17.88 -2.99 6.13
C LEU A 115 17.56 -1.83 5.19
N ALA A 116 18.60 -1.14 4.70
CA ALA A 116 18.43 -0.01 3.80
C ALA A 116 17.68 -0.43 2.53
N LYS A 117 17.96 -1.61 1.98
CA LYS A 117 17.24 -2.17 0.83
C LYS A 117 15.79 -2.52 1.16
N ALA A 118 15.52 -3.12 2.32
CA ALA A 118 14.15 -3.42 2.74
C ALA A 118 13.32 -2.15 2.95
N VAL A 119 13.88 -1.13 3.61
CA VAL A 119 13.24 0.17 3.82
C VAL A 119 13.04 0.91 2.49
N ALA A 120 14.03 0.89 1.60
CA ALA A 120 13.91 1.46 0.26
C ALA A 120 12.78 0.80 -0.53
N THR A 121 12.67 -0.53 -0.47
CA THR A 121 11.59 -1.29 -1.10
C THR A 121 10.23 -0.90 -0.50
N ALA A 122 10.12 -0.75 0.83
CA ALA A 122 8.88 -0.32 1.47
C ALA A 122 8.44 1.05 0.98
N LEU A 123 9.38 2.00 0.97
CA LEU A 123 9.13 3.37 0.53
C LEU A 123 8.71 3.42 -0.92
N GLN A 124 9.39 2.66 -1.79
CA GLN A 124 9.11 2.57 -3.21
C GLN A 124 7.63 2.23 -3.49
N TRP A 125 7.05 1.28 -2.74
CA TRP A 125 5.65 0.89 -2.90
C TRP A 125 4.67 1.78 -2.10
N ALA A 126 5.10 2.31 -0.95
CA ALA A 126 4.24 3.09 -0.06
C ALA A 126 3.98 4.54 -0.54
N ILE A 127 4.93 5.17 -1.24
CA ILE A 127 4.86 6.59 -1.61
C ILE A 127 3.60 6.92 -2.44
N THR A 128 3.37 6.19 -3.53
CA THR A 128 2.26 6.44 -4.44
C THR A 128 0.87 6.40 -3.75
N PRO A 129 0.49 5.31 -3.05
CA PRO A 129 -0.80 5.25 -2.35
C PRO A 129 -0.91 6.25 -1.21
N PHE A 130 0.19 6.56 -0.51
CA PHE A 130 0.20 7.58 0.52
C PHE A 130 -0.21 8.96 -0.02
N PHE A 131 0.49 9.45 -1.04
CA PHE A 131 0.21 10.77 -1.60
C PHE A 131 -1.14 10.82 -2.33
N ILE A 132 -1.56 9.75 -3.00
CA ILE A 132 -2.88 9.68 -3.63
C ILE A 132 -3.98 9.75 -2.58
N THR A 133 -3.83 9.07 -1.44
CA THR A 133 -4.80 9.14 -0.35
C THR A 133 -4.86 10.53 0.28
N ILE A 134 -3.71 11.22 0.40
CA ILE A 134 -3.66 12.63 0.81
C ILE A 134 -4.39 13.54 -0.18
N ALA A 135 -4.16 13.34 -1.49
CA ALA A 135 -4.83 14.09 -2.53
C ALA A 135 -6.34 13.90 -2.49
N TRP A 136 -6.82 12.68 -2.25
CA TRP A 136 -8.24 12.42 -2.04
C TRP A 136 -8.81 13.19 -0.85
N MET A 137 -8.14 13.19 0.29
CA MET A 137 -8.61 13.95 1.46
C MET A 137 -8.61 15.47 1.20
N ALA A 138 -7.67 15.96 0.40
CA ALA A 138 -7.60 17.36 -0.03
C ALA A 138 -8.59 17.70 -1.16
N ALA A 139 -9.20 16.72 -1.83
CA ALA A 139 -10.05 16.94 -3.00
C ALA A 139 -11.33 17.77 -2.71
N ARG A 140 -11.78 17.80 -1.45
CA ARG A 140 -12.92 18.63 -1.00
C ARG A 140 -12.53 20.04 -0.56
N ALA A 141 -11.23 20.33 -0.48
CA ALA A 141 -10.75 21.69 -0.24
C ALA A 141 -11.02 22.58 -1.46
N PRO A 142 -10.91 23.91 -1.32
CA PRO A 142 -10.94 24.83 -2.46
C PRO A 142 -10.01 24.36 -3.59
N SER A 143 -10.38 24.63 -4.84
CA SER A 143 -9.65 24.16 -6.03
C SER A 143 -8.17 24.53 -6.02
N TRP A 144 -7.80 25.67 -5.45
CA TRP A 144 -6.41 26.11 -5.31
C TRP A 144 -5.58 25.27 -4.33
N ILE A 145 -6.18 24.47 -3.44
CA ILE A 145 -5.50 23.46 -2.61
C ILE A 145 -5.59 22.09 -3.27
N ALA A 146 -6.77 21.71 -3.75
CA ALA A 146 -7.02 20.37 -4.28
C ALA A 146 -6.11 20.05 -5.50
N TRP A 147 -5.95 21.00 -6.43
CA TRP A 147 -5.13 20.81 -7.62
C TRP A 147 -3.63 20.66 -7.31
N PRO A 148 -3.00 21.55 -6.52
CA PRO A 148 -1.60 21.36 -6.13
C PRO A 148 -1.32 20.05 -5.40
N VAL A 149 -2.22 19.60 -4.51
CA VAL A 149 -2.01 18.33 -3.79
C VAL A 149 -2.16 17.13 -4.74
N ALA A 150 -3.10 17.17 -5.69
CA ALA A 150 -3.20 16.15 -6.73
C ALA A 150 -1.95 16.12 -7.64
N ALA A 151 -1.45 17.29 -8.04
CA ALA A 151 -0.21 17.40 -8.80
C ALA A 151 0.99 16.86 -8.01
N LEU A 152 1.07 17.17 -6.71
CA LEU A 152 2.10 16.66 -5.82
C LEU A 152 2.09 15.13 -5.75
N ALA A 153 0.91 14.49 -5.75
CA ALA A 153 0.83 13.03 -5.77
C ALA A 153 1.41 12.41 -7.05
N VAL A 154 1.16 13.02 -8.20
CA VAL A 154 1.75 12.59 -9.47
C VAL A 154 3.26 12.81 -9.47
N ILE A 155 3.71 14.00 -9.06
CA ILE A 155 5.13 14.35 -8.98
C ILE A 155 5.86 13.41 -8.02
N ALA A 156 5.30 13.10 -6.85
CA ALA A 156 5.89 12.20 -5.89
C ALA A 156 6.10 10.79 -6.46
N GLY A 157 5.11 10.27 -7.21
CA GLY A 157 5.25 8.98 -7.90
C GLY A 157 6.34 9.00 -8.97
N LEU A 158 6.43 10.07 -9.77
CA LEU A 158 7.47 10.23 -10.79
C LEU A 158 8.87 10.36 -10.18
N VAL A 159 9.00 11.18 -9.13
CA VAL A 159 10.26 11.37 -8.39
C VAL A 159 10.68 10.06 -7.74
N ALA A 160 9.76 9.29 -7.15
CA ALA A 160 10.08 7.97 -6.61
C ALA A 160 10.63 7.05 -7.71
N GLY A 161 10.00 7.01 -8.88
CA GLY A 161 10.50 6.22 -10.00
C GLY A 161 11.91 6.62 -10.46
N ILE A 162 12.23 7.92 -10.46
CA ILE A 162 13.58 8.42 -10.80
C ILE A 162 14.59 8.06 -9.70
N VAL A 163 14.24 8.29 -8.43
CA VAL A 163 15.13 8.05 -7.27
C VAL A 163 15.47 6.56 -7.13
N PHE A 164 14.53 5.68 -7.43
CA PHE A 164 14.71 4.22 -7.39
C PHE A 164 15.13 3.62 -8.74
N ASP A 165 15.57 4.44 -9.69
CA ASP A 165 16.10 4.04 -11.01
C ASP A 165 15.18 3.09 -11.79
N TRP A 166 13.89 3.39 -11.80
CA TRP A 166 12.91 2.59 -12.54
C TRP A 166 13.13 2.71 -14.04
N GLN A 167 13.08 1.57 -14.73
CA GLN A 167 12.99 1.57 -16.18
C GLN A 167 11.77 2.36 -16.64
N THR A 168 11.89 3.11 -17.75
CA THR A 168 10.80 3.93 -18.30
C THR A 168 9.50 3.14 -18.48
N ARG A 169 9.60 1.86 -18.82
CA ARG A 169 8.46 0.94 -18.90
C ARG A 169 7.72 0.83 -17.56
N VAL A 170 8.42 0.51 -16.48
CA VAL A 170 7.86 0.38 -15.12
C VAL A 170 7.23 1.70 -14.67
N LEU A 171 7.88 2.83 -15.00
CA LEU A 171 7.34 4.15 -14.72
C LEU A 171 5.98 4.37 -15.40
N VAL A 172 5.86 4.02 -16.68
CA VAL A 172 4.62 4.16 -17.45
C VAL A 172 3.54 3.21 -16.95
N THR A 173 3.88 1.93 -16.73
CA THR A 173 2.92 0.91 -16.29
C THR A 173 2.41 1.13 -14.88
N SER A 174 3.17 1.83 -14.03
CA SER A 174 2.74 2.26 -12.70
C SER A 174 2.00 3.60 -12.70
N ALA A 175 2.44 4.58 -13.51
CA ALA A 175 1.86 5.92 -13.51
C ALA A 175 0.44 5.96 -14.07
N ILE A 176 0.18 5.28 -15.19
CA ILE A 176 -1.14 5.29 -15.84
C ILE A 176 -2.26 4.83 -14.90
N PRO A 177 -2.23 3.60 -14.35
CA PRO A 177 -3.27 3.15 -13.44
C PRO A 177 -3.33 4.02 -12.16
N SER A 178 -2.19 4.48 -11.63
CA SER A 178 -2.17 5.35 -10.44
C SER A 178 -2.86 6.71 -10.68
N ILE A 179 -2.68 7.31 -11.86
CA ILE A 179 -3.37 8.55 -12.25
C ILE A 179 -4.87 8.29 -12.41
N CYS A 180 -5.27 7.18 -13.03
CA CYS A 180 -6.68 6.79 -13.12
C CYS A 180 -7.31 6.62 -11.73
N VAL A 181 -6.60 5.95 -10.80
CA VAL A 181 -7.01 5.78 -9.41
C VAL A 181 -7.14 7.12 -8.70
N LEU A 182 -6.16 8.01 -8.86
CA LEU A 182 -6.19 9.37 -8.32
C LEU A 182 -7.43 10.14 -8.79
N ILE A 183 -7.68 10.17 -10.10
CA ILE A 183 -8.82 10.88 -10.69
C ILE A 183 -10.14 10.29 -10.18
N ALA A 184 -10.30 8.97 -10.25
CA ALA A 184 -11.53 8.30 -9.81
C ALA A 184 -11.83 8.56 -8.34
N GLY A 185 -10.83 8.45 -7.46
CA GLY A 185 -11.03 8.73 -6.04
C GLY A 185 -11.28 10.21 -5.75
N CYS A 186 -10.66 11.15 -6.47
CA CYS A 186 -10.98 12.57 -6.38
C CYS A 186 -12.44 12.87 -6.77
N VAL A 187 -12.96 12.23 -7.82
CA VAL A 187 -14.37 12.36 -8.22
C VAL A 187 -15.28 11.80 -7.12
N ILE A 188 -15.04 10.56 -6.67
CA ILE A 188 -15.85 9.90 -5.64
C ILE A 188 -15.90 10.72 -4.34
N VAL A 189 -14.76 11.23 -3.89
CA VAL A 189 -14.64 12.01 -2.65
C VAL A 189 -15.29 13.39 -2.76
N ARG A 190 -15.24 14.02 -3.94
CA ARG A 190 -15.92 15.30 -4.17
C ARG A 190 -17.44 15.15 -4.20
N GLU A 191 -17.93 14.05 -4.76
CA GLU A 191 -19.37 13.76 -4.83
C GLU A 191 -19.94 13.33 -3.47
N GLN A 192 -19.23 12.46 -2.72
CA GLN A 192 -19.75 11.87 -1.49
C GLN A 192 -18.69 11.74 -0.40
N TRP A 193 -19.04 12.14 0.82
CA TRP A 193 -18.22 12.01 2.02
C TRP A 193 -19.01 11.35 3.14
N ASN A 194 -19.15 10.02 3.06
CA ASN A 194 -19.83 9.18 4.03
C ASN A 194 -19.01 7.92 4.35
N ALA A 195 -19.48 7.07 5.26
CA ALA A 195 -18.82 5.83 5.65
C ALA A 195 -18.52 4.87 4.47
N SER A 196 -19.23 5.01 3.33
CA SER A 196 -19.01 4.20 2.14
C SER A 196 -17.97 4.75 1.16
N THR A 197 -17.51 6.00 1.34
CA THR A 197 -16.62 6.69 0.38
C THR A 197 -15.35 5.89 0.11
N PHE A 198 -14.63 5.44 1.15
CA PHE A 198 -13.39 4.68 0.96
C PHE A 198 -13.61 3.26 0.46
N ARG A 199 -14.77 2.64 0.75
CA ARG A 199 -15.16 1.36 0.14
C ARG A 199 -15.39 1.51 -1.37
N ARG A 200 -15.96 2.63 -1.81
CA ARG A 200 -16.10 2.96 -3.23
C ARG A 200 -14.75 3.26 -3.88
N CYS A 201 -13.87 3.99 -3.19
CA CYS A 201 -12.49 4.16 -3.65
C CYS A 201 -11.77 2.81 -3.78
N ALA A 202 -11.92 1.90 -2.81
CA ALA A 202 -11.36 0.55 -2.87
C ALA A 202 -11.88 -0.22 -4.09
N ARG A 203 -13.19 -0.16 -4.35
CA ARG A 203 -13.80 -0.79 -5.53
C ARG A 203 -13.30 -0.18 -6.83
N ALA A 204 -13.19 1.15 -6.91
CA ALA A 204 -12.66 1.84 -8.08
C ALA A 204 -11.19 1.47 -8.32
N THR A 205 -10.35 1.47 -7.27
CA THR A 205 -8.96 1.00 -7.34
C THR A 205 -8.88 -0.43 -7.85
N GLY A 206 -9.69 -1.34 -7.30
CA GLY A 206 -9.72 -2.74 -7.73
C GLY A 206 -10.16 -2.91 -9.19
N VAL A 207 -11.19 -2.17 -9.63
CA VAL A 207 -11.66 -2.22 -11.03
C VAL A 207 -10.62 -1.66 -11.98
N ILE A 208 -9.99 -0.52 -11.65
CA ILE A 208 -8.95 0.09 -12.49
C ILE A 208 -7.73 -0.82 -12.58
N ALA A 209 -7.27 -1.38 -11.45
CA ALA A 209 -6.16 -2.30 -11.41
C ALA A 209 -6.45 -3.57 -12.24
N LEU A 210 -7.62 -4.17 -12.06
CA LEU A 210 -8.00 -5.38 -12.80
C LEU A 210 -8.15 -5.10 -14.30
N ALA A 211 -8.80 -3.99 -14.67
CA ALA A 211 -8.92 -3.59 -16.07
C ALA A 211 -7.54 -3.34 -16.71
N TRP A 212 -6.64 -2.69 -15.97
CA TRP A 212 -5.27 -2.43 -16.42
C TRP A 212 -4.49 -3.72 -16.64
N LEU A 213 -4.48 -4.63 -15.66
CA LEU A 213 -3.77 -5.92 -15.75
C LEU A 213 -4.33 -6.82 -16.86
N LEU A 214 -5.66 -6.82 -17.05
CA LEU A 214 -6.29 -7.54 -18.16
C LEU A 214 -5.93 -6.92 -19.51
N LEU A 215 -5.94 -5.60 -19.62
CA LEU A 215 -5.58 -4.91 -20.86
C LEU A 215 -4.12 -5.17 -21.24
N THR A 216 -3.19 -5.00 -20.31
CA THR A 216 -1.76 -5.22 -20.56
C THR A 216 -1.45 -6.69 -20.80
N GLY A 217 -2.11 -7.60 -20.08
CA GLY A 217 -2.02 -9.05 -20.31
C GLY A 217 -2.56 -9.47 -21.69
N ALA A 218 -3.71 -8.94 -22.11
CA ALA A 218 -4.28 -9.21 -23.42
C ALA A 218 -3.40 -8.64 -24.54
N LEU A 219 -2.87 -7.43 -24.38
CA LEU A 219 -1.95 -6.83 -25.35
C LEU A 219 -0.66 -7.64 -25.46
N GLN A 220 -0.10 -8.11 -24.34
CA GLN A 220 1.07 -8.99 -24.32
C GLN A 220 0.78 -10.34 -25.00
N LEU A 221 -0.41 -10.91 -24.82
CA LEU A 221 -0.84 -12.13 -25.49
C LEU A 221 -0.94 -11.94 -27.01
N VAL A 222 -1.51 -10.83 -27.47
CA VAL A 222 -1.59 -10.50 -28.91
C VAL A 222 -0.20 -10.33 -29.51
N LEU A 223 0.70 -9.62 -28.83
CA LEU A 223 2.10 -9.47 -29.28
C LEU A 223 2.82 -10.81 -29.36
N TRP A 224 2.58 -11.69 -28.37
CA TRP A 224 3.13 -13.05 -28.37
C TRP A 224 2.59 -13.89 -29.54
N LEU A 225 1.28 -13.85 -29.80
CA LEU A 225 0.67 -14.51 -30.96
C LEU A 225 1.20 -13.95 -32.29
N ALA A 226 1.47 -12.65 -32.36
CA ALA A 226 2.10 -12.00 -33.52
C ALA A 226 3.61 -12.24 -33.64
N HIS A 227 4.21 -13.04 -32.75
CA HIS A 227 5.64 -13.38 -32.72
C HIS A 227 6.56 -12.15 -32.53
N VAL A 228 6.03 -11.06 -31.99
CA VAL A 228 6.80 -9.85 -31.68
C VAL A 228 7.42 -9.99 -30.30
N GLN A 229 8.69 -10.42 -30.25
CA GLN A 229 9.43 -10.59 -28.98
C GLN A 229 10.18 -9.32 -28.52
N ALA A 230 10.35 -8.34 -29.42
CA ALA A 230 11.11 -7.12 -29.16
C ALA A 230 10.41 -6.15 -28.18
N PHE A 231 9.09 -6.25 -28.03
CA PHE A 231 8.31 -5.37 -27.16
C PHE A 231 7.60 -6.19 -26.08
N ARG A 232 7.99 -5.95 -24.82
CA ARG A 232 7.34 -6.53 -23.64
C ARG A 232 6.78 -5.40 -22.80
N ILE A 233 5.50 -5.49 -22.47
CA ILE A 233 4.78 -4.47 -21.68
C ILE A 233 5.02 -4.70 -20.19
N TYR A 234 5.09 -5.96 -19.78
CA TYR A 234 5.46 -6.37 -18.43
C TYR A 234 6.48 -7.50 -18.50
N GLU A 235 7.49 -7.45 -17.64
CA GLU A 235 8.16 -8.67 -17.23
C GLU A 235 7.25 -9.48 -16.29
N ARG A 236 7.44 -10.80 -16.27
CA ARG A 236 6.59 -11.68 -15.46
C ARG A 236 6.66 -11.30 -13.98
N SER A 237 7.85 -10.99 -13.47
CA SER A 237 8.08 -10.52 -12.10
C SER A 237 7.34 -9.21 -11.80
N GLU A 238 7.45 -8.23 -12.69
CA GLU A 238 6.78 -6.92 -12.58
C GLU A 238 5.25 -7.07 -12.52
N PHE A 239 4.66 -7.94 -13.36
CA PHE A 239 3.22 -8.17 -13.38
C PHE A 239 2.69 -8.71 -12.04
N TRP A 240 3.38 -9.69 -11.45
CA TRP A 240 3.00 -10.26 -10.17
C TRP A 240 3.28 -9.31 -9.00
N SER A 241 4.28 -8.43 -9.13
CA SER A 241 4.53 -7.34 -8.18
C SER A 241 3.35 -6.38 -8.15
N ASP A 242 2.91 -5.90 -9.31
CA ASP A 242 1.80 -4.95 -9.41
C ASP A 242 0.48 -5.55 -8.93
N LEU A 243 0.21 -6.83 -9.25
CA LEU A 243 -0.97 -7.51 -8.73
C LEU A 243 -1.00 -7.53 -7.19
N ARG A 244 0.12 -7.90 -6.55
CA ARG A 244 0.25 -7.92 -5.09
C ARG A 244 0.09 -6.53 -4.49
N PHE A 245 0.70 -5.52 -5.11
CA PHE A 245 0.57 -4.12 -4.73
C PHE A 245 -0.90 -3.66 -4.73
N TYR A 246 -1.65 -3.90 -5.81
CA TYR A 246 -3.06 -3.49 -5.89
C TYR A 246 -3.96 -4.27 -4.92
N ILE A 247 -3.70 -5.56 -4.69
CA ILE A 247 -4.40 -6.33 -3.65
C ILE A 247 -4.19 -5.68 -2.27
N GLY A 248 -2.95 -5.32 -1.95
CA GLY A 248 -2.62 -4.64 -0.70
C GLY A 248 -3.32 -3.30 -0.56
N TRP A 249 -3.33 -2.49 -1.63
CA TRP A 249 -3.98 -1.19 -1.63
C TRP A 249 -5.50 -1.30 -1.42
N VAL A 250 -6.17 -2.20 -2.15
CA VAL A 250 -7.61 -2.44 -2.01
C VAL A 250 -7.93 -2.92 -0.59
N THR A 251 -7.15 -3.87 -0.07
CA THR A 251 -7.32 -4.38 1.30
C THR A 251 -7.14 -3.27 2.33
N GLY A 252 -6.10 -2.44 2.16
CA GLY A 252 -5.84 -1.29 3.01
C GLY A 252 -7.02 -0.33 3.08
N LEU A 253 -7.67 -0.04 1.95
CA LEU A 253 -8.84 0.83 1.88
C LEU A 253 -10.12 0.19 2.47
N LEU A 254 -10.30 -1.12 2.33
CA LEU A 254 -11.48 -1.83 2.87
C LEU A 254 -11.43 -1.98 4.38
N VAL A 255 -10.23 -2.17 4.92
CA VAL A 255 -9.99 -2.45 6.35
C VAL A 255 -9.62 -1.16 7.11
N ALA A 256 -9.47 -0.05 6.41
CA ALA A 256 -9.05 1.21 7.01
C ALA A 256 -9.99 1.68 8.13
N PRO A 257 -9.44 2.30 9.20
CA PRO A 257 -10.25 2.87 10.27
C PRO A 257 -11.17 3.97 9.74
N SER A 258 -12.37 4.11 10.33
CA SER A 258 -13.37 5.11 9.92
C SER A 258 -12.83 6.54 10.07
N PHE A 259 -12.40 7.11 8.94
CA PHE A 259 -11.95 8.51 8.86
C PHE A 259 -13.10 9.49 8.63
N VAL A 260 -14.17 9.02 8.00
CA VAL A 260 -15.37 9.82 7.73
C VAL A 260 -16.31 9.68 8.93
N PRO A 261 -16.89 10.77 9.46
CA PRO A 261 -17.87 10.67 10.52
C PRO A 261 -19.05 9.78 10.10
N ASP A 262 -19.43 8.85 10.97
CA ASP A 262 -20.73 8.19 10.87
C ASP A 262 -21.78 9.29 10.90
N THR A 263 -22.55 9.40 9.82
CA THR A 263 -23.68 10.31 9.81
C THR A 263 -24.57 9.95 10.99
N LEU A 264 -24.63 10.83 11.98
CA LEU A 264 -25.67 10.84 12.99
C LEU A 264 -27.02 10.83 12.25
N LEU A 265 -27.69 9.69 12.24
CA LEU A 265 -29.15 9.60 12.14
C LEU A 265 -29.77 10.20 13.41
N ALA A 266 -29.47 11.47 13.69
CA ALA A 266 -30.02 12.23 14.80
C ALA A 266 -30.09 13.70 14.41
N ARG A 267 -30.98 14.00 13.45
CA ARG A 267 -31.77 15.24 13.40
C ARG A 267 -32.82 15.10 12.30
N ARG A 268 -33.96 14.56 12.67
CA ARG A 268 -35.29 15.13 12.43
C ARG A 268 -36.23 14.59 13.47
#